data_AF-A0A954PR27-F1
#
_entry.id   AF-A0A954PR27-F1
#
_cell.length_a   1.000
_cell.length_b   1.000
_cell.length_c   1.000
_cell.angle_alpha   90.00
_cell.angle_beta   90.00
_cell.angle_gamma   90.00
#
_symmetry.space_group_name_H-M   'P 1'
#
loop_
_entity.id
_entity.type
_entity.pdbx_description
1 polymer ?
#
loop_
_entity_poly.entity_id
_entity_poly.type
_entity_poly.pdbx_seq_one_letter_code
_entity_poly.pdbx_strand_id
1 'polypeptide(L)'
;MSKTTRTNSDEQTETSETPVSSSETRSPRRRRLPPRLMMLARRTHLYAGLFLLPWVFLYGITGAMFNHQSLFPHVSISPVPRAVIESTPLNDFPSPDVLAAQVVRAIEAASEDASIQLAEDPCAEFTNELMFEVPADGNKHVVHIDPITRQSHVARHPAEDFKPKRLLQKINHIQLDQDPMELAKQSAEAIFKQMDVSPNAAPKPFGWTKLNFLAEVDGQPARVTYVLKDGHVDVTQYEGHHGMSSRAFFLRLHTTHGQPPHWNGRMIWSLFVDTMAIAMVTWGLTGLLMWWQIKRTRIIGGIVVASSIIVAITVYWMVYGFYANTML
;
A
#
# COMPACT_ATOMS: atom_id res chain seq x y z
N MET A 1 73.04 45.29 -58.21
CA MET A 1 71.63 45.20 -57.77
C MET A 1 71.21 43.75 -57.80
N SER A 2 70.90 43.20 -56.63
CA SER A 2 70.53 41.80 -56.39
C SER A 2 69.11 41.48 -56.84
N LYS A 3 68.94 40.34 -57.54
CA LYS A 3 68.03 39.21 -57.24
C LYS A 3 68.00 38.29 -58.48
N THR A 4 68.63 37.11 -58.41
CA THR A 4 68.13 35.83 -57.84
C THR A 4 67.28 35.05 -58.84
N THR A 5 67.98 34.09 -59.46
CA THR A 5 67.65 32.67 -59.68
C THR A 5 66.57 32.26 -60.68
N ARG A 6 67.03 31.32 -61.51
CA ARG A 6 66.48 30.65 -62.68
C ARG A 6 66.10 29.21 -62.28
N THR A 7 65.25 28.57 -63.11
CA THR A 7 65.15 27.10 -63.36
C THR A 7 64.55 26.21 -62.25
N ASN A 8 63.78 25.14 -62.49
CA ASN A 8 63.20 24.48 -63.68
C ASN A 8 62.20 23.39 -63.18
N SER A 9 61.29 22.94 -64.07
CA SER A 9 60.90 21.52 -64.37
C SER A 9 60.55 20.54 -63.23
N ASP A 10 59.56 19.63 -63.25
CA ASP A 10 58.72 18.93 -64.24
C ASP A 10 57.36 18.66 -63.53
N GLU A 11 56.23 18.21 -64.10
CA GLU A 11 56.01 17.12 -65.04
C GLU A 11 54.54 17.18 -65.51
N GLN A 12 54.31 16.85 -66.78
CA GLN A 12 53.00 16.71 -67.42
C GLN A 12 52.22 15.53 -66.84
N THR A 13 50.88 15.58 -66.84
CA THR A 13 50.02 14.58 -67.52
C THR A 13 48.58 15.12 -67.58
N GLU A 14 48.11 15.38 -68.80
CA GLU A 14 46.69 15.50 -69.14
C GLU A 14 45.98 14.17 -68.93
N THR A 15 44.76 14.17 -68.40
CA THR A 15 43.60 13.54 -69.05
C THR A 15 42.31 13.91 -68.33
N SER A 16 41.37 14.42 -69.13
CA SER A 16 40.01 14.71 -68.72
C SER A 16 39.19 13.42 -68.68
N GLU A 17 38.52 13.12 -67.57
CA GLU A 17 37.26 12.36 -67.60
C GLU A 17 36.28 12.92 -66.56
N THR A 18 35.05 13.15 -67.01
CA THR A 18 33.91 13.69 -66.26
C THR A 18 33.15 12.56 -65.53
N PRO A 19 32.11 12.86 -64.75
CA PRO A 19 32.02 12.60 -63.31
C PRO A 19 31.48 11.20 -62.97
N VAL A 20 32.11 10.52 -61.99
CA VAL A 20 31.49 9.35 -61.35
C VAL A 20 30.45 9.85 -60.35
N SER A 21 29.17 9.66 -60.72
CA SER A 21 28.00 9.83 -59.89
C SER A 21 28.07 8.91 -58.66
N SER A 22 28.54 9.44 -57.53
CA SER A 22 28.39 8.80 -56.23
C SER A 22 26.96 9.01 -55.74
N SER A 23 26.09 8.04 -55.99
CA SER A 23 24.78 7.95 -55.32
C SER A 23 25.00 7.64 -53.84
N GLU A 24 25.25 8.68 -53.04
CA GLU A 24 25.17 8.59 -51.58
C GLU A 24 23.72 8.30 -51.19
N THR A 25 23.44 7.04 -50.87
CA THR A 25 22.23 6.64 -50.14
C THR A 25 22.20 7.34 -48.79
N ARG A 26 21.53 8.50 -48.74
CA ARG A 26 21.24 9.25 -47.51
C ARG A 26 20.51 8.33 -46.53
N SER A 27 21.20 7.94 -45.45
CA SER A 27 20.57 7.22 -44.35
C SER A 27 19.36 8.01 -43.79
N PRO A 28 18.28 7.34 -43.36
CA PRO A 28 17.10 8.03 -42.88
C PRO A 28 17.44 8.74 -41.56
N ARG A 29 17.45 10.09 -41.60
CA ARG A 29 17.58 10.94 -40.41
C ARG A 29 16.51 10.54 -39.40
N ARG A 30 16.89 9.76 -38.37
CA ARG A 30 16.03 9.41 -37.24
C ARG A 30 15.40 10.68 -36.67
N ARG A 31 14.08 10.81 -36.81
CA ARG A 31 13.27 11.92 -36.28
C ARG A 31 13.56 12.07 -34.77
N ARG A 32 14.28 13.13 -34.40
CA ARG A 32 14.44 13.57 -33.01
C ARG A 32 13.17 14.33 -32.64
N LEU A 33 12.62 14.06 -31.46
CA LEU A 33 11.50 14.84 -30.95
C LEU A 33 11.89 16.33 -30.86
N PRO A 34 10.94 17.26 -31.04
CA PRO A 34 11.25 18.68 -31.05
C PRO A 34 11.92 19.09 -29.73
N PRO A 35 12.97 19.93 -29.75
CA PRO A 35 13.73 20.31 -28.55
C PRO A 35 12.86 20.90 -27.44
N ARG A 36 11.73 21.52 -27.79
CA ARG A 36 10.73 22.01 -26.84
C ARG A 36 10.10 20.90 -25.99
N LEU A 37 9.83 19.73 -26.58
CA LEU A 37 9.26 18.58 -25.88
C LEU A 37 10.29 17.93 -24.94
N MET A 38 11.55 17.86 -25.35
CA MET A 38 12.65 17.38 -24.49
C MET A 38 12.86 18.30 -23.27
N MET A 39 12.83 19.62 -23.50
CA MET A 39 12.94 20.61 -22.42
C MET A 39 11.75 20.54 -21.47
N LEU A 40 10.54 20.37 -22.00
CA LEU A 40 9.34 20.18 -21.19
C LEU A 40 9.45 18.91 -20.35
N ALA A 41 9.79 17.76 -20.94
CA ALA A 41 9.96 16.51 -20.21
C ALA A 41 10.99 16.63 -19.07
N ARG A 42 12.14 17.27 -19.32
CA ARG A 42 13.16 17.51 -18.29
C ARG A 42 12.65 18.42 -17.16
N ARG A 43 11.91 19.48 -17.48
CA ARG A 43 11.32 20.40 -16.49
C ARG A 43 10.22 19.73 -15.69
N THR A 44 9.32 19.00 -16.35
CA THR A 44 8.28 18.20 -15.67
C THR A 44 8.91 17.19 -14.75
N HIS A 45 9.96 16.48 -15.17
CA HIS A 45 10.66 15.54 -14.30
C HIS A 45 11.31 16.22 -13.08
N LEU A 46 11.96 17.37 -13.27
CA LEU A 46 12.54 18.15 -12.18
C LEU A 46 11.48 18.63 -11.17
N TYR A 47 10.42 19.30 -11.66
CA TYR A 47 9.39 19.86 -10.79
C TYR A 47 8.51 18.78 -10.15
N ALA A 48 8.17 17.71 -10.89
CA ALA A 48 7.49 16.56 -10.33
C ALA A 48 8.36 15.89 -9.27
N GLY A 49 9.66 15.71 -9.52
CA GLY A 49 10.60 15.15 -8.53
C GLY A 49 10.67 15.99 -7.26
N LEU A 50 10.84 17.31 -7.37
CA LEU A 50 10.87 18.22 -6.22
C LEU A 50 9.55 18.26 -5.46
N PHE A 51 8.42 18.29 -6.18
CA PHE A 51 7.09 18.28 -5.58
C PHE A 51 6.81 16.96 -4.84
N LEU A 52 7.17 15.83 -5.44
CA LEU A 52 6.94 14.49 -4.92
C LEU A 52 7.84 14.15 -3.73
N LEU A 53 9.03 14.74 -3.64
CA LEU A 53 10.07 14.33 -2.70
C LEU A 53 9.58 14.24 -1.24
N PRO A 54 8.94 15.26 -0.64
CA PRO A 54 8.49 15.18 0.75
C PRO A 54 7.46 14.08 0.98
N TRP A 55 6.62 13.83 -0.02
CA TRP A 55 5.56 12.83 0.06
C TRP A 55 6.06 11.41 -0.14
N VAL A 56 7.02 11.19 -1.05
CA VAL A 56 7.70 9.91 -1.20
C VAL A 56 8.43 9.55 0.09
N PHE A 57 9.06 10.53 0.76
CA PHE A 57 9.61 10.31 2.09
C PHE A 57 8.54 9.97 3.12
N LEU A 58 7.43 10.71 3.17
CA LEU A 58 6.32 10.40 4.08
C LEU A 58 5.78 8.98 3.85
N TYR A 59 5.48 8.61 2.60
CA TYR A 59 4.99 7.28 2.22
C TYR A 59 6.03 6.19 2.50
N GLY A 60 7.29 6.44 2.18
CA GLY A 60 8.39 5.51 2.43
C GLY A 60 8.61 5.26 3.93
N ILE A 61 8.62 6.32 4.74
CA ILE A 61 8.76 6.21 6.21
C ILE A 61 7.55 5.51 6.81
N THR A 62 6.33 5.89 6.43
CA THR A 62 5.11 5.27 6.97
C THR A 62 4.95 3.81 6.53
N GLY A 63 5.27 3.48 5.28
CA GLY A 63 5.32 2.10 4.80
C GLY A 63 6.40 1.27 5.51
N ALA A 64 7.58 1.84 5.75
CA ALA A 64 8.62 1.19 6.55
C ALA A 64 8.16 0.97 8.00
N MET A 65 7.39 1.90 8.58
CA MET A 65 6.81 1.72 9.92
C MET A 65 5.77 0.58 9.96
N PHE A 66 5.01 0.35 8.88
CA PHE A 66 4.08 -0.80 8.79
C PHE A 66 4.83 -2.14 8.79
N ASN A 67 5.89 -2.24 7.98
CA ASN A 67 6.61 -3.50 7.76
C ASN A 67 7.68 -3.79 8.83
N HIS A 68 8.21 -2.76 9.48
CA HIS A 68 9.28 -2.89 10.47
C HIS A 68 8.85 -2.23 11.78
N GLN A 69 8.36 -3.05 12.72
CA GLN A 69 7.91 -2.59 14.04
C GLN A 69 9.04 -1.97 14.89
N SER A 70 10.29 -2.29 14.58
CA SER A 70 11.49 -1.75 15.23
C SER A 70 11.84 -0.32 14.81
N LEU A 71 11.34 0.18 13.67
CA LEU A 71 11.58 1.55 13.21
C LEU A 71 10.63 2.50 13.94
N PHE A 72 11.17 3.49 14.67
CA PHE A 72 10.41 4.38 15.56
C PHE A 72 9.59 3.60 16.62
N PRO A 73 10.28 2.81 17.47
CA PRO A 73 9.62 1.89 18.38
C PRO A 73 8.97 2.66 19.53
N HIS A 74 7.65 2.57 19.60
CA HIS A 74 6.93 2.73 20.87
C HIS A 74 6.86 1.40 21.64
N VAL A 75 7.44 0.32 21.08
CA VAL A 75 7.35 -1.05 21.57
C VAL A 75 8.74 -1.51 21.97
N SER A 76 8.89 -2.07 23.17
CA SER A 76 10.15 -2.71 23.59
C SER A 76 10.10 -4.18 23.19
N ILE A 77 11.09 -4.66 22.45
CA ILE A 77 11.16 -6.05 22.00
C ILE A 77 12.28 -6.76 22.75
N SER A 78 11.93 -7.82 23.47
CA SER A 78 12.88 -8.67 24.20
C SER A 78 12.86 -10.09 23.63
N PRO A 79 14.00 -10.64 23.16
CA PRO A 79 14.04 -12.01 22.69
C PRO A 79 13.79 -13.00 23.84
N VAL A 80 13.10 -14.10 23.56
CA VAL A 80 12.90 -15.19 24.53
C VAL A 80 14.05 -16.19 24.38
N PRO A 81 14.77 -16.55 25.45
CA PRO A 81 15.82 -17.56 25.38
C PRO A 81 15.27 -18.92 24.95
N ARG A 82 15.99 -19.63 24.06
CA ARG A 82 15.58 -20.96 23.55
C ARG A 82 15.26 -21.98 24.65
N ALA A 83 16.04 -21.96 25.74
CA ALA A 83 15.83 -22.86 26.86
C ALA A 83 14.44 -22.71 27.51
N VAL A 84 13.87 -21.49 27.52
CA VAL A 84 12.51 -21.25 28.01
C VAL A 84 11.50 -21.91 27.07
N ILE A 85 11.70 -21.78 25.75
CA ILE A 85 10.80 -22.31 24.72
C ILE A 85 10.81 -23.85 24.73
N GLU A 86 11.98 -24.47 24.84
CA GLU A 86 12.16 -25.93 24.94
C GLU A 86 11.47 -26.52 26.17
N SER A 87 11.25 -25.73 27.22
CA SER A 87 10.50 -26.16 28.41
C SER A 87 8.96 -26.05 28.26
N THR A 88 8.46 -25.59 27.12
CA THR A 88 7.03 -25.42 26.84
C THR A 88 6.50 -26.51 25.90
N PRO A 89 5.16 -26.71 25.83
CA PRO A 89 4.54 -27.61 24.85
C PRO A 89 4.79 -27.23 23.38
N LEU A 90 5.37 -26.06 23.10
CA LEU A 90 5.69 -25.63 21.73
C LEU A 90 6.71 -26.56 21.05
N ASN A 91 7.48 -27.32 21.83
CA ASN A 91 8.41 -28.30 21.27
C ASN A 91 7.71 -29.38 20.42
N ASP A 92 6.44 -29.67 20.73
CA ASP A 92 5.60 -30.64 20.03
C ASP A 92 4.67 -29.99 18.99
N PHE A 93 4.88 -28.72 18.67
CA PHE A 93 4.06 -28.00 17.68
C PHE A 93 4.23 -28.63 16.28
N PRO A 94 3.13 -28.96 15.57
CA PRO A 94 3.19 -29.68 14.31
C PRO A 94 3.72 -28.82 13.16
N SER A 95 4.37 -29.45 12.18
CA SER A 95 4.68 -28.80 10.90
C SER A 95 3.41 -28.54 10.10
N PRO A 96 3.44 -27.61 9.11
CA PRO A 96 2.29 -27.31 8.25
C PRO A 96 1.66 -28.56 7.63
N ASP A 97 2.48 -29.45 7.06
CA ASP A 97 1.99 -30.67 6.40
C ASP A 97 1.30 -31.63 7.37
N VAL A 98 1.87 -31.80 8.56
CA VAL A 98 1.32 -32.68 9.60
C VAL A 98 -0.03 -32.13 10.07
N LEU A 99 -0.13 -30.81 10.27
CA LEU A 99 -1.38 -30.18 10.69
C LEU A 99 -2.43 -30.22 9.57
N ALA A 100 -2.06 -29.96 8.31
CA ALA A 100 -2.96 -30.06 7.17
C ALA A 100 -3.57 -31.48 7.03
N ALA A 101 -2.74 -32.52 7.17
CA ALA A 101 -3.21 -33.90 7.15
C ALA A 101 -4.11 -34.25 8.36
N GLN A 102 -3.93 -33.60 9.52
CA GLN A 102 -4.85 -33.73 10.64
C GLN A 102 -6.20 -33.07 10.34
N VAL A 103 -6.19 -31.87 9.75
CA VAL A 103 -7.40 -31.14 9.37
C VAL A 103 -8.21 -31.91 8.32
N VAL A 104 -7.58 -32.44 7.28
CA VAL A 104 -8.24 -33.27 6.25
C VAL A 104 -8.95 -34.46 6.88
N ARG A 105 -8.23 -35.23 7.72
CA ARG A 105 -8.81 -36.38 8.43
C ARG A 105 -10.00 -35.99 9.31
N ALA A 106 -9.93 -34.82 9.96
CA ALA A 106 -11.02 -34.32 10.78
C ALA A 106 -12.25 -33.93 9.96
N ILE A 107 -12.07 -33.34 8.77
CA ILE A 107 -13.18 -32.96 7.88
C ILE A 107 -13.86 -34.21 7.31
N GLU A 108 -13.09 -35.19 6.84
CA GLU A 108 -13.62 -36.46 6.31
C GLU A 108 -14.35 -37.26 7.41
N ALA A 109 -13.83 -37.25 8.65
CA ALA A 109 -14.54 -37.88 9.77
C ALA A 109 -15.86 -37.19 10.14
N ALA A 110 -15.99 -35.89 9.84
CA ALA A 110 -17.20 -35.10 10.13
C ALA A 110 -18.20 -35.07 8.96
N SER A 111 -17.83 -35.55 7.78
CA SER A 111 -18.63 -35.46 6.55
C SER A 111 -18.66 -36.81 5.84
N GLU A 112 -19.82 -37.46 5.80
CA GLU A 112 -19.96 -38.81 5.21
C GLU A 112 -19.63 -38.87 3.71
N ASP A 113 -19.76 -37.75 2.98
CA ASP A 113 -19.63 -37.70 1.52
C ASP A 113 -18.41 -36.91 1.02
N ALA A 114 -17.57 -36.37 1.90
CA ALA A 114 -16.43 -35.56 1.49
C ALA A 114 -15.15 -36.40 1.39
N SER A 115 -14.46 -36.34 0.25
CA SER A 115 -13.09 -36.84 0.09
C SER A 115 -12.17 -35.68 -0.28
N ILE A 116 -11.10 -35.49 0.48
CA ILE A 116 -10.21 -34.34 0.33
C ILE A 116 -8.79 -34.83 0.11
N GLN A 117 -8.18 -34.40 -1.00
CA GLN A 117 -6.79 -34.67 -1.32
C GLN A 117 -5.98 -33.39 -1.17
N LEU A 118 -4.85 -33.45 -0.45
CA LEU A 118 -3.92 -32.34 -0.35
C LEU A 118 -3.19 -32.17 -1.69
N ALA A 119 -3.12 -30.94 -2.19
CA ALA A 119 -2.32 -30.60 -3.35
C ALA A 119 -0.83 -30.61 -2.99
N GLU A 120 0.03 -31.05 -3.92
CA GLU A 120 1.50 -31.04 -3.73
C GLU A 120 2.10 -29.64 -3.94
N ASP A 121 1.45 -28.80 -4.76
CA ASP A 121 1.86 -27.42 -5.05
C ASP A 121 0.62 -26.53 -5.23
N PRO A 122 0.49 -25.43 -4.46
CA PRO A 122 1.35 -25.03 -3.35
C PRO A 122 1.21 -25.94 -2.13
N CYS A 123 2.32 -26.14 -1.41
CA CYS A 123 2.33 -26.92 -0.17
C CYS A 123 1.67 -26.15 0.99
N ALA A 124 1.30 -26.88 2.05
CA ALA A 124 0.74 -26.26 3.25
C ALA A 124 1.76 -25.31 3.89
N GLU A 125 1.32 -24.12 4.26
CA GLU A 125 2.20 -23.10 4.87
C GLU A 125 1.51 -22.38 6.03
N PHE A 126 2.31 -21.97 7.03
CA PHE A 126 1.88 -20.99 8.02
C PHE A 126 2.12 -19.59 7.48
N THR A 127 1.15 -18.71 7.71
CA THR A 127 1.10 -17.40 7.05
C THR A 127 1.63 -16.28 7.94
N ASN A 128 1.62 -16.51 9.25
CA ASN A 128 1.99 -15.57 10.30
C ASN A 128 2.57 -16.29 11.51
N GLU A 129 3.18 -15.52 12.41
CA GLU A 129 3.56 -15.98 13.74
C GLU A 129 2.32 -16.24 14.62
N LEU A 130 2.46 -17.13 15.60
CA LEU A 130 1.48 -17.28 16.67
C LEU A 130 1.66 -16.13 17.65
N MET A 131 0.57 -15.40 17.92
CA MET A 131 0.59 -14.22 18.76
C MET A 131 -0.39 -14.37 19.92
N PHE A 132 0.09 -14.17 21.15
CA PHE A 132 -0.77 -14.17 22.35
C PHE A 132 -0.54 -12.89 23.15
N GLU A 133 -1.63 -12.20 23.51
CA GLU A 133 -1.59 -10.95 24.29
C GLU A 133 -1.94 -11.21 25.76
N VAL A 134 -1.16 -10.64 26.67
CA VAL A 134 -1.49 -10.53 28.09
C VAL A 134 -1.29 -9.09 28.60
N PRO A 135 -2.30 -8.47 29.22
CA PRO A 135 -2.12 -7.19 29.90
C PRO A 135 -1.36 -7.42 31.22
N ALA A 136 -0.23 -6.73 31.43
CA ALA A 136 0.54 -6.78 32.68
C ALA A 136 1.28 -5.45 32.89
N ASP A 137 1.43 -5.01 34.15
CA ASP A 137 2.13 -3.77 34.53
C ASP A 137 1.68 -2.51 33.77
N GLY A 138 0.38 -2.42 33.45
CA GLY A 138 -0.14 -1.31 32.64
C GLY A 138 0.36 -1.30 31.19
N ASN A 139 0.89 -2.41 30.69
CA ASN A 139 1.37 -2.61 29.33
C ASN A 139 0.65 -3.82 28.71
N LYS A 140 0.56 -3.85 27.38
CA LYS A 140 0.18 -5.04 26.64
C LYS A 140 1.46 -5.79 26.26
N HIS A 141 1.60 -7.02 26.73
CA HIS A 141 2.70 -7.89 26.33
C HIS A 141 2.16 -8.85 25.29
N VAL A 142 2.78 -8.87 24.11
CA VAL A 142 2.45 -9.81 23.04
C VAL A 142 3.64 -10.72 22.89
N VAL A 143 3.44 -12.02 23.12
CA VAL A 143 4.44 -13.02 22.76
C VAL A 143 4.23 -13.41 21.31
N HIS A 144 5.29 -13.27 20.54
CA HIS A 144 5.39 -13.68 19.15
C HIS A 144 6.17 -14.97 19.08
N ILE A 145 5.64 -15.96 18.37
CA ILE A 145 6.23 -17.29 18.25
C ILE A 145 6.21 -17.70 16.78
N ASP A 146 7.40 -17.90 16.21
CA ASP A 146 7.53 -18.52 14.90
C ASP A 146 7.17 -20.01 15.00
N PRO A 147 6.09 -20.48 14.34
CA PRO A 147 5.64 -21.87 14.45
C PRO A 147 6.60 -22.88 13.79
N ILE A 148 7.53 -22.41 12.95
CA ILE A 148 8.50 -23.24 12.23
C ILE A 148 9.84 -23.23 12.98
N THR A 149 10.43 -22.05 13.18
CA THR A 149 11.77 -21.94 13.78
C THR A 149 11.74 -21.95 15.30
N ARG A 150 10.56 -21.77 15.90
CA ARG A 150 10.35 -21.65 17.35
C ARG A 150 11.14 -20.49 17.96
N GLN A 151 11.57 -19.53 17.14
CA GLN A 151 12.09 -18.27 17.66
C GLN A 151 10.93 -17.48 18.25
N SER A 152 11.14 -16.94 19.44
CA SER A 152 10.13 -16.12 20.09
C SER A 152 10.70 -14.83 20.62
N HIS A 153 9.87 -13.81 20.63
CA HIS A 153 10.15 -12.55 21.27
C HIS A 153 8.90 -12.03 21.97
N VAL A 154 9.10 -11.23 23.02
CA VAL A 154 8.01 -10.53 23.70
C VAL A 154 8.08 -9.08 23.29
N ALA A 155 7.03 -8.63 22.63
CA ALA A 155 6.78 -7.24 22.31
C ALA A 155 5.97 -6.62 23.46
N ARG A 156 6.57 -5.65 24.16
CA ARG A 156 5.91 -4.84 25.18
C ARG A 156 5.42 -3.56 24.54
N HIS A 157 4.11 -3.48 24.37
CA HIS A 157 3.42 -2.28 23.96
C HIS A 157 3.02 -1.50 25.22
N PRO A 158 3.42 -0.23 25.39
CA PRO A 158 2.80 0.63 26.39
C PRO A 158 1.29 0.59 26.18
N ALA A 159 0.53 0.50 27.28
CA ALA A 159 -0.90 0.74 27.15
C ALA A 159 -1.07 2.10 26.48
N GLU A 160 -2.05 2.21 25.58
CA GLU A 160 -2.38 3.51 25.00
C GLU A 160 -2.53 4.51 26.15
N ASP A 161 -1.73 5.59 26.11
CA ASP A 161 -1.77 6.66 27.12
C ASP A 161 -3.19 7.23 27.26
N PHE A 162 -3.99 7.07 26.21
CA PHE A 162 -5.37 7.48 26.14
C PHE A 162 -6.30 6.27 26.02
N LYS A 163 -6.93 5.88 27.13
CA LYS A 163 -8.14 5.05 27.09
C LYS A 163 -9.33 6.00 27.16
N PRO A 164 -10.15 6.11 26.10
CA PRO A 164 -11.30 7.00 26.13
C PRO A 164 -12.20 6.62 27.31
N LYS A 165 -12.26 7.50 28.31
CA LYS A 165 -13.14 7.31 29.46
C LYS A 165 -14.58 7.49 28.99
N ARG A 166 -15.37 6.42 29.03
CA ARG A 166 -16.80 6.51 28.77
C ARG A 166 -17.46 7.34 29.87
N LEU A 167 -18.10 8.43 29.47
CA LEU A 167 -18.84 9.29 30.40
C LEU A 167 -20.21 8.68 30.74
N LEU A 168 -20.83 7.98 29.78
CA LEU A 168 -22.13 7.32 29.95
C LEU A 168 -21.98 5.79 29.85
N GLN A 169 -21.77 5.12 30.97
CA GLN A 169 -21.53 3.66 30.98
C GLN A 169 -22.79 2.81 30.77
N LYS A 170 -23.96 3.36 31.08
CA LYS A 170 -25.25 2.62 31.04
C LYS A 170 -25.98 2.73 29.70
N ILE A 171 -25.54 3.64 28.82
CA ILE A 171 -26.18 3.91 27.53
C ILE A 171 -25.21 3.45 26.44
N ASN A 172 -25.53 2.33 25.81
CA ASN A 172 -24.77 1.80 24.67
C ASN A 172 -25.55 1.87 23.36
N HIS A 173 -26.87 2.00 23.45
CA HIS A 173 -27.80 2.13 22.32
C HIS A 173 -28.86 3.14 22.71
N ILE A 174 -29.29 3.94 21.74
CA ILE A 174 -30.43 4.85 21.90
C ILE A 174 -31.43 4.56 20.81
N GLN A 175 -32.71 4.62 21.18
CA GLN A 175 -33.79 4.63 20.20
C GLN A 175 -34.14 6.08 19.93
N LEU A 176 -34.06 6.48 18.65
CA LEU A 176 -34.42 7.81 18.21
C LEU A 176 -35.90 7.84 17.83
N ASP A 177 -36.56 8.99 18.00
CA ASP A 177 -37.96 9.20 17.58
C ASP A 177 -38.15 8.93 16.08
N GLN A 178 -37.11 9.21 15.29
CA GLN A 178 -37.01 8.83 13.89
C GLN A 178 -35.64 8.17 13.68
N ASP A 179 -35.64 6.88 13.34
CA ASP A 179 -34.41 6.16 13.01
C ASP A 179 -33.91 6.60 11.62
N PRO A 180 -32.77 7.31 11.52
CA PRO A 180 -32.22 7.75 10.25
C PRO A 180 -31.90 6.59 9.29
N MET A 181 -31.63 5.39 9.81
CA MET A 181 -31.33 4.22 8.99
C MET A 181 -32.59 3.64 8.36
N GLU A 182 -33.71 3.60 9.08
CA GLU A 182 -35.00 3.22 8.49
C GLU A 182 -35.43 4.24 7.42
N LEU A 183 -35.25 5.54 7.69
CA LEU A 183 -35.49 6.57 6.68
C LEU A 183 -34.61 6.37 5.43
N ALA A 184 -33.32 6.06 5.62
CA ALA A 184 -32.39 5.80 4.52
C ALA A 184 -32.75 4.53 3.74
N LYS A 185 -33.21 3.47 4.43
CA LYS A 185 -33.64 2.22 3.81
C LYS A 185 -34.90 2.41 2.97
N GLN A 186 -35.91 3.09 3.51
CA GLN A 186 -37.13 3.47 2.77
C GLN A 186 -36.79 4.31 1.53
N SER A 187 -35.86 5.26 1.69
CA SER A 187 -35.37 6.08 0.57
C SER A 187 -34.66 5.24 -0.48
N ALA A 188 -33.81 4.28 -0.07
CA ALA A 188 -33.12 3.38 -0.98
C ALA A 188 -34.10 2.49 -1.77
N GLU A 189 -35.13 1.94 -1.12
CA GLU A 189 -36.18 1.17 -1.80
C GLU A 189 -36.92 2.02 -2.85
N ALA A 190 -37.27 3.26 -2.51
CA ALA A 190 -37.90 4.19 -3.44
C ALA A 190 -36.98 4.52 -4.64
N ILE A 191 -35.69 4.75 -4.39
CA ILE A 191 -34.69 5.02 -5.44
C ILE A 191 -34.54 3.80 -6.36
N PHE A 192 -34.37 2.58 -5.82
CA PHE A 192 -34.24 1.38 -6.66
C PHE A 192 -35.47 1.14 -7.53
N LYS A 193 -36.66 1.36 -6.97
CA LYS A 193 -37.91 1.28 -7.74
C LYS A 193 -37.98 2.30 -8.87
N GLN A 194 -37.49 3.53 -8.66
CA GLN A 194 -37.40 4.55 -9.71
C GLN A 194 -36.34 4.23 -10.77
N MET A 195 -35.29 3.50 -10.39
CA MET A 195 -34.19 3.11 -11.28
C MET A 195 -34.44 1.77 -12.01
N ASP A 196 -35.66 1.23 -11.95
CA ASP A 196 -36.05 -0.07 -12.52
C ASP A 196 -35.19 -1.25 -12.04
N VAL A 197 -34.61 -1.12 -10.84
CA VAL A 197 -33.91 -2.21 -10.17
C VAL A 197 -34.94 -2.91 -9.30
N SER A 198 -35.27 -4.16 -9.64
CA SER A 198 -36.19 -5.02 -8.87
C SER A 198 -35.40 -5.88 -7.88
N PRO A 199 -35.29 -5.48 -6.59
CA PRO A 199 -34.48 -6.22 -5.65
C PRO A 199 -35.22 -7.49 -5.18
N ASN A 200 -34.52 -8.63 -5.15
CA ASN A 200 -35.04 -9.89 -4.62
C ASN A 200 -35.14 -9.92 -3.08
N ALA A 201 -34.66 -8.86 -2.40
CA ALA A 201 -34.67 -8.71 -0.95
C ALA A 201 -34.60 -7.23 -0.57
N ALA A 202 -34.94 -6.88 0.67
CA ALA A 202 -34.82 -5.51 1.16
C ALA A 202 -33.36 -5.00 1.07
N PRO A 203 -33.14 -3.70 0.74
CA PRO A 203 -31.82 -3.11 0.71
C PRO A 203 -31.09 -3.29 2.03
N LYS A 204 -29.83 -3.72 1.93
CA LYS A 204 -28.94 -3.88 3.08
C LYS A 204 -27.97 -2.70 3.14
N PRO A 205 -27.64 -2.18 4.34
CA PRO A 205 -26.62 -1.16 4.47
C PRO A 205 -25.27 -1.65 3.95
N PHE A 206 -24.64 -0.89 3.06
CA PHE A 206 -23.28 -1.14 2.59
C PHE A 206 -22.32 -0.15 3.29
N GLY A 207 -21.59 -0.62 4.30
CA GLY A 207 -20.66 0.18 5.09
C GLY A 207 -21.25 0.77 6.38
N TRP A 208 -20.41 1.48 7.14
CA TRP A 208 -20.76 2.07 8.43
C TRP A 208 -20.73 3.60 8.37
N THR A 209 -21.91 4.21 8.35
CA THR A 209 -22.05 5.66 8.52
C THR A 209 -22.07 6.00 10.00
N LYS A 210 -21.21 6.93 10.42
CA LYS A 210 -21.10 7.38 11.80
C LYS A 210 -21.25 8.89 11.86
N LEU A 211 -22.08 9.37 12.78
CA LEU A 211 -22.13 10.75 13.19
C LEU A 211 -21.14 10.97 14.33
N ASN A 212 -20.20 11.89 14.18
CA ASN A 212 -19.23 12.24 15.21
C ASN A 212 -19.34 13.73 15.50
N PHE A 213 -19.46 14.09 16.77
CA PHE A 213 -19.49 15.48 17.19
C PHE A 213 -18.87 15.64 18.58
N LEU A 214 -18.53 16.88 18.91
CA LEU A 214 -18.11 17.25 20.26
C LEU A 214 -19.31 17.81 21.02
N ALA A 215 -19.44 17.44 22.28
CA ALA A 215 -20.49 17.89 23.18
C ALA A 215 -19.89 18.12 24.58
N GLU A 216 -20.69 18.66 25.49
CA GLU A 216 -20.37 18.73 26.91
C GLU A 216 -21.31 17.80 27.67
N VAL A 217 -20.76 16.94 28.52
CA VAL A 217 -21.53 15.98 29.34
C VAL A 217 -21.08 16.16 30.78
N ASP A 218 -22.01 16.59 31.65
CA ASP A 218 -21.76 16.87 33.08
C ASP A 218 -20.56 17.82 33.32
N GLY A 219 -20.44 18.88 32.53
CA GLY A 219 -19.34 19.84 32.64
C GLY A 219 -18.02 19.40 32.00
N GLN A 220 -17.99 18.22 31.35
CA GLN A 220 -16.80 17.66 30.72
C GLN A 220 -16.93 17.67 29.19
N PRO A 221 -15.93 18.17 28.45
CA PRO A 221 -15.90 18.03 26.99
C PRO A 221 -15.85 16.55 26.61
N ALA A 222 -16.67 16.17 25.64
CA ALA A 222 -16.90 14.80 25.21
C ALA A 222 -16.93 14.69 23.69
N ARG A 223 -16.42 13.60 23.15
CA ARG A 223 -16.64 13.15 21.78
C ARG A 223 -17.76 12.12 21.79
N VAL A 224 -18.82 12.42 21.04
CA VAL A 224 -19.96 11.55 20.84
C VAL A 224 -19.86 10.93 19.45
N THR A 225 -19.93 9.60 19.40
CA THR A 225 -20.01 8.81 18.17
C THR A 225 -21.33 8.07 18.15
N TYR A 226 -22.15 8.31 17.13
CA TYR A 226 -23.38 7.57 16.88
C TYR A 226 -23.23 6.76 15.59
N VAL A 227 -23.44 5.45 15.68
CA VAL A 227 -23.40 4.54 14.53
C VAL A 227 -24.83 4.40 14.00
N LEU A 228 -25.04 4.82 12.75
CA LEU A 228 -26.40 4.84 12.19
C LEU A 228 -26.95 3.43 12.00
N LYS A 229 -26.10 2.41 11.78
CA LYS A 229 -26.53 1.05 11.43
C LYS A 229 -27.33 0.36 12.53
N ASP A 230 -26.92 0.51 13.78
CA ASP A 230 -27.45 -0.23 14.92
C ASP A 230 -27.90 0.69 16.06
N GLY A 231 -27.69 2.00 15.94
CA GLY A 231 -27.99 2.96 16.99
C GLY A 231 -26.96 2.98 18.12
N HIS A 232 -25.80 2.34 17.93
CA HIS A 232 -24.75 2.33 18.94
C HIS A 232 -24.22 3.74 19.21
N VAL A 233 -24.14 4.11 20.49
CA VAL A 233 -23.59 5.40 20.93
C VAL A 233 -22.35 5.14 21.78
N ASP A 234 -21.29 5.88 21.49
CA ASP A 234 -20.10 5.96 22.33
C ASP A 234 -19.84 7.42 22.73
N VAL A 235 -19.85 7.68 24.04
CA VAL A 235 -19.60 9.01 24.60
C VAL A 235 -18.31 8.95 25.41
N THR A 236 -17.27 9.56 24.87
CA THR A 236 -15.90 9.47 25.37
C THR A 236 -15.39 10.85 25.76
N GLN A 237 -14.64 10.96 26.85
CA GLN A 237 -14.04 12.24 27.26
C GLN A 237 -13.10 12.79 26.17
N TYR A 238 -13.14 14.11 25.94
CA TYR A 238 -12.30 14.79 24.95
C TYR A 238 -11.36 15.79 25.62
N GLU A 239 -10.07 15.45 25.70
CA GLU A 239 -9.03 16.23 26.38
C GLU A 239 -8.37 17.30 25.49
N GLY A 240 -8.95 17.63 24.34
CA GLY A 240 -8.40 18.61 23.40
C GLY A 240 -7.33 18.07 22.43
N HIS A 241 -6.97 16.79 22.53
CA HIS A 241 -6.08 16.10 21.60
C HIS A 241 -6.68 14.80 21.04
N HIS A 242 -6.08 14.26 19.99
CA HIS A 242 -6.56 13.03 19.34
C HIS A 242 -6.26 11.74 20.12
N GLY A 243 -5.44 11.79 21.17
CA GLY A 243 -5.10 10.64 22.02
C GLY A 243 -4.18 9.60 21.37
N MET A 244 -4.03 9.63 20.04
CA MET A 244 -3.09 8.78 19.30
C MET A 244 -1.63 9.24 19.50
N SER A 245 -0.72 8.27 19.66
CA SER A 245 0.73 8.52 19.53
C SER A 245 1.08 8.98 18.10
N SER A 246 2.24 9.63 17.91
CA SER A 246 2.67 10.09 16.59
C SER A 246 2.77 8.94 15.59
N ARG A 247 3.26 7.76 16.02
CA ARG A 247 3.28 6.54 15.20
C ARG A 247 1.87 6.13 14.77
N ALA A 248 0.94 6.04 15.72
CA ALA A 248 -0.44 5.64 15.43
C ALA A 248 -1.14 6.63 14.48
N PHE A 249 -0.88 7.94 14.66
CA PHE A 249 -1.38 8.98 13.77
C PHE A 249 -0.87 8.80 12.33
N PHE A 250 0.44 8.64 12.12
CA PHE A 250 1.01 8.50 10.78
C PHE A 250 0.58 7.21 10.07
N LEU A 251 0.50 6.09 10.78
CA LEU A 251 -0.01 4.83 10.24
C LEU A 251 -1.48 4.97 9.81
N ARG A 252 -2.31 5.62 10.64
CA ARG A 252 -3.71 5.88 10.31
C ARG A 252 -3.86 6.85 9.14
N LEU A 253 -3.01 7.86 9.05
CA LEU A 253 -3.01 8.80 7.92
C LEU A 253 -2.73 8.05 6.61
N HIS A 254 -1.75 7.14 6.60
CA HIS A 254 -1.38 6.33 5.44
C HIS A 254 -2.52 5.41 4.96
N THR A 255 -3.28 4.81 5.88
CA THR A 255 -4.38 3.89 5.53
C THR A 255 -5.74 4.57 5.38
N THR A 256 -5.83 5.89 5.61
CA THR A 256 -7.09 6.61 5.45
C THR A 256 -7.45 6.71 3.97
N HIS A 257 -8.48 5.95 3.55
CA HIS A 257 -9.04 5.95 2.20
C HIS A 257 -10.55 6.25 2.22
N GLY A 258 -11.14 6.72 1.11
CA GLY A 258 -12.59 6.89 0.92
C GLY A 258 -13.11 8.33 1.01
N GLN A 259 -14.21 8.60 0.28
CA GLN A 259 -14.78 9.93 0.09
C GLN A 259 -15.81 10.26 1.19
N PRO A 260 -15.55 11.25 2.07
CA PRO A 260 -16.57 11.76 2.99
C PRO A 260 -17.70 12.47 2.22
N PRO A 261 -18.89 12.58 2.83
CA PRO A 261 -20.06 13.22 2.18
C PRO A 261 -19.95 14.74 2.03
N HIS A 262 -18.90 15.37 2.58
CA HIS A 262 -18.68 16.82 2.51
C HIS A 262 -17.18 17.15 2.50
N TRP A 263 -16.85 18.40 2.14
CA TRP A 263 -15.49 18.91 2.20
C TRP A 263 -14.98 18.98 3.64
N ASN A 264 -13.89 18.26 3.91
CA ASN A 264 -13.19 18.24 5.19
C ASN A 264 -11.72 17.86 4.97
N GLY A 265 -10.93 17.73 6.04
CA GLY A 265 -9.52 17.34 5.94
C GLY A 265 -9.27 16.01 5.22
N ARG A 266 -10.23 15.06 5.25
CA ARG A 266 -10.12 13.78 4.54
C ARG A 266 -10.33 13.92 3.03
N MET A 267 -11.19 14.83 2.57
CA MET A 267 -11.26 15.18 1.14
C MET A 267 -9.95 15.78 0.66
N ILE A 268 -9.41 16.74 1.42
CA ILE A 268 -8.12 17.38 1.09
C ILE A 268 -7.00 16.33 1.05
N TRP A 269 -7.00 15.40 2.02
CA TRP A 269 -6.10 14.25 2.01
C TRP A 269 -6.28 13.38 0.77
N SER A 270 -7.52 12.98 0.42
CA SER A 270 -7.79 12.20 -0.80
C SER A 270 -7.26 12.91 -2.04
N LEU A 271 -7.45 14.23 -2.15
CA LEU A 271 -6.91 15.02 -3.26
C LEU A 271 -5.38 14.97 -3.30
N PHE A 272 -4.70 15.01 -2.16
CA PHE A 272 -3.25 14.83 -2.10
C PHE A 272 -2.83 13.43 -2.53
N VAL A 273 -3.54 12.38 -2.11
CA VAL A 273 -3.28 11.00 -2.54
C VAL A 273 -3.50 10.84 -4.05
N ASP A 274 -4.56 11.41 -4.61
CA ASP A 274 -4.83 11.38 -6.05
C ASP A 274 -3.76 12.16 -6.84
N THR A 275 -3.38 13.34 -6.34
CA THR A 275 -2.30 14.14 -6.92
C THR A 275 -0.97 13.39 -6.87
N MET A 276 -0.70 12.67 -5.78
CA MET A 276 0.47 11.81 -5.62
C MET A 276 0.47 10.67 -6.64
N ALA A 277 -0.66 9.97 -6.79
CA ALA A 277 -0.81 8.91 -7.78
C ALA A 277 -0.57 9.44 -9.21
N ILE A 278 -1.22 10.55 -9.58
CA ILE A 278 -1.02 11.20 -10.89
C ILE A 278 0.44 11.60 -11.09
N ALA A 279 1.07 12.18 -10.07
CA ALA A 279 2.44 12.64 -10.16
C ALA A 279 3.43 11.47 -10.25
N MET A 280 3.24 10.37 -9.50
CA MET A 280 4.07 9.15 -9.62
C MET A 280 3.90 8.49 -11.00
N VAL A 281 2.68 8.41 -11.51
CA VAL A 281 2.40 7.92 -12.88
C VAL A 281 3.08 8.83 -13.91
N THR A 282 2.92 10.16 -13.78
CA THR A 282 3.55 11.14 -14.66
C THR A 282 5.07 11.06 -14.59
N TRP A 283 5.65 10.89 -13.41
CA TRP A 283 7.07 10.71 -13.19
C TRP A 283 7.59 9.44 -13.86
N GLY A 284 6.87 8.32 -13.72
CA GLY A 284 7.16 7.06 -14.42
C GLY A 284 7.06 7.18 -15.94
N LEU A 285 5.97 7.77 -16.46
CA LEU A 285 5.74 7.99 -17.89
C LEU A 285 6.79 8.93 -18.49
N THR A 286 7.11 10.04 -17.83
CA THR A 286 8.16 10.96 -18.31
C THR A 286 9.54 10.34 -18.23
N GLY A 287 9.83 9.52 -17.22
CA GLY A 287 11.02 8.67 -17.14
C GLY A 287 11.10 7.70 -18.32
N LEU A 288 9.99 7.02 -18.66
CA LEU A 288 9.89 6.11 -19.80
C LEU A 288 10.10 6.86 -21.13
N LEU A 289 9.52 8.05 -21.29
CA LEU A 289 9.72 8.90 -22.46
C LEU A 289 11.18 9.35 -22.60
N MET A 290 11.84 9.74 -21.51
CA MET A 290 13.26 10.10 -21.51
C MET A 290 14.14 8.89 -21.85
N TRP A 291 13.88 7.73 -21.25
CA TRP A 291 14.56 6.47 -21.56
C TRP A 291 14.40 6.09 -23.03
N TRP A 292 13.19 6.21 -23.57
CA TRP A 292 12.91 5.99 -24.99
C TRP A 292 13.66 6.99 -25.88
N GLN A 293 13.81 8.25 -25.48
CA GLN A 293 14.51 9.26 -26.28
C GLN A 293 16.03 9.09 -26.29
N ILE A 294 16.62 8.73 -25.15
CA ILE A 294 18.07 8.61 -24.98
C ILE A 294 18.51 7.25 -25.53
N LYS A 295 18.83 7.21 -26.82
CA LYS A 295 19.22 5.99 -27.54
C LYS A 295 20.30 5.16 -26.85
N ARG A 296 21.25 5.83 -26.17
CA ARG A 296 22.36 5.19 -25.47
C ARG A 296 21.92 4.39 -24.24
N THR A 297 20.82 4.77 -23.59
CA THR A 297 20.31 4.10 -22.38
C THR A 297 19.17 3.13 -22.69
N ARG A 298 18.73 3.00 -23.96
CA ARG A 298 17.62 2.13 -24.36
C ARG A 298 17.83 0.67 -23.99
N ILE A 299 18.99 0.09 -24.29
CA ILE A 299 19.26 -1.32 -23.99
C ILE A 299 19.28 -1.53 -22.47
N ILE A 300 20.04 -0.70 -21.75
CA ILE A 300 20.20 -0.81 -20.30
C ILE A 300 18.86 -0.63 -19.58
N GLY A 301 18.11 0.43 -19.89
CA GLY A 301 16.80 0.62 -19.27
C GLY A 301 15.77 -0.41 -19.72
N GLY A 302 15.96 -1.06 -20.88
CA GLY A 302 15.09 -2.16 -21.33
C GLY A 302 15.29 -3.40 -20.48
N ILE A 303 16.55 -3.69 -20.14
CA ILE A 303 16.90 -4.75 -19.18
C ILE A 303 16.30 -4.41 -17.81
N VAL A 304 16.43 -3.17 -17.33
CA VAL A 304 15.87 -2.73 -16.03
C VAL A 304 14.34 -2.82 -16.00
N VAL A 305 13.65 -2.44 -17.08
CA VAL A 305 12.19 -2.59 -17.18
C VAL A 305 11.79 -4.06 -17.23
N ALA A 306 12.49 -4.89 -18.01
CA ALA A 306 12.22 -6.32 -18.06
C ALA A 306 12.43 -6.99 -16.69
N SER A 307 13.50 -6.66 -15.97
CA SER A 307 13.71 -7.15 -14.61
C SER A 307 12.64 -6.65 -13.64
N SER A 308 12.21 -5.38 -13.76
CA SER A 308 11.13 -4.83 -12.94
C SER A 308 9.80 -5.55 -13.20
N ILE A 309 9.47 -5.86 -14.46
CA ILE A 309 8.28 -6.64 -14.83
C ILE A 309 8.38 -8.05 -14.28
N ILE A 310 9.53 -8.72 -14.41
CA ILE A 310 9.74 -10.06 -13.85
C ILE A 310 9.53 -10.01 -12.33
N VAL A 311 10.16 -9.08 -11.61
CA VAL A 311 9.97 -8.93 -10.16
C VAL A 311 8.52 -8.64 -9.82
N ALA A 312 7.83 -7.75 -10.54
CA ALA A 312 6.43 -7.44 -10.31
C ALA A 312 5.53 -8.65 -10.56
N ILE A 313 5.79 -9.44 -11.60
CA ILE A 313 5.09 -10.70 -11.89
C ILE A 313 5.37 -11.71 -10.78
N THR A 314 6.64 -11.86 -10.36
CA THR A 314 7.01 -12.76 -9.26
C THR A 314 6.33 -12.36 -7.96
N VAL A 315 6.35 -11.08 -7.58
CA VAL A 315 5.66 -10.57 -6.39
C VAL A 315 4.15 -10.75 -6.54
N TYR A 316 3.58 -10.48 -7.71
CA TYR A 316 2.16 -10.72 -7.97
C TYR A 316 1.81 -12.19 -7.75
N TRP A 317 2.57 -13.13 -8.32
CA TRP A 317 2.33 -14.57 -8.13
C TRP A 317 2.60 -15.03 -6.70
N MET A 318 3.59 -14.45 -6.02
CA MET A 318 3.85 -14.72 -4.60
C MET A 318 2.69 -14.25 -3.73
N VAL A 319 2.19 -13.03 -3.97
CA VAL A 319 1.06 -12.45 -3.24
C VAL A 319 -0.25 -13.12 -3.63
N TYR A 320 -0.43 -13.49 -4.89
CA TYR A 320 -1.60 -14.22 -5.39
C TYR A 320 -1.62 -15.64 -4.81
N GLY A 321 -0.49 -16.35 -4.85
CA GLY A 321 -0.33 -17.66 -4.22
C GLY A 321 -0.57 -17.58 -2.72
N PHE A 322 0.01 -16.59 -2.05
CA PHE A 322 -0.30 -16.27 -0.67
C PHE A 322 -1.80 -16.06 -0.49
N TYR A 323 -2.48 -15.15 -1.18
CA TYR A 323 -3.92 -14.93 -0.98
C TYR A 323 -4.81 -16.09 -1.42
N ALA A 324 -4.39 -16.91 -2.38
CA ALA A 324 -5.08 -18.14 -2.76
C ALA A 324 -4.96 -19.22 -1.66
N ASN A 325 -3.84 -19.27 -0.94
CA ASN A 325 -3.58 -20.20 0.16
C ASN A 325 -4.02 -19.69 1.55
N THR A 326 -4.15 -18.37 1.70
CA THR A 326 -4.38 -17.69 2.97
C THR A 326 -5.77 -17.06 3.08
N MET A 327 -6.67 -17.39 2.15
CA MET A 327 -8.02 -16.87 2.18
C MET A 327 -8.78 -17.39 3.41
N LEU A 328 -9.10 -16.44 4.30
CA LEU A 328 -10.30 -16.44 5.13
C LEU A 328 -11.45 -15.81 4.34
#